data_AF-A0A8H5Y6J8-F1
#
_entry.id   AF-A0A8H5Y6J8-F1
#
_cell.length_a   1.000
_cell.length_b   1.000
_cell.length_c   1.000
_cell.angle_alpha   90.00
_cell.angle_beta   90.00
_cell.angle_gamma   90.00
#
_symmetry.space_group_name_H-M   'P 1'
#
loop_
_entity.id
_entity.type
_entity.pdbx_description
1 polymer ?
#
loop_
_entity_poly.entity_id
_entity_poly.type
_entity_poly.pdbx_seq_one_letter_code
_entity_poly.pdbx_strand_id
1 'polypeptide(L)'
;MKFSAAIVAAAATAASAKLEPITMKGSKLFYSNGTQFFMKGVAYQQDTAAAGQTNTKETKYIDPLADEAACKRDIPLLKQLGTNIIRTYAIDPKADHKACMKMLDDAGIYVISDLSEPSVSINRDDPKWDVELYERYIGVVDELGQYDNVVGFFAGNEVSNNVSNTQASAFVKAAVRDTKKHIKSKFSRWLGVGYASNDDVDIREQIADYFNCGDDDSRIDYWGYNIYSWCGKSSMEDSGYTDQAKFFENYSVPVFFAEYGCNEPDGAAGRIFDETTALYGEKVMTDVFSGGIVYMYFQEANDYGLVKISKNDDAVKLKDFSQLQSKVNAAKPSGVEEDSYKPTGKAATCPEQSKNWKANSVLPPVPDSDLCDCMVKSRSCVPADNLKAKDFNDIFGYICGQDKKICTAINANATAGIYGAYSMCSDEAKLAYILDAYYVSQKSAADACDFKGKATTQKAESQSSCSSALASASKINEEVATATHAVASESTGGSNSSSEDDENFGLQAASIARVFSLGDFAVGAYMAVAGIVGAGMVLL
;
A
#
# COMPACT_ATOMS: atom_id res chain seq x y z
N MET A 1 42.31 33.86 55.11
CA MET A 1 41.03 33.11 55.22
C MET A 1 40.59 32.76 53.81
N LYS A 2 40.29 31.49 53.57
CA LYS A 2 40.12 30.88 52.25
C LYS A 2 38.77 31.30 51.63
N PHE A 3 38.79 31.74 50.37
CA PHE A 3 37.58 31.88 49.55
C PHE A 3 37.16 30.49 49.06
N SER A 4 35.97 30.04 49.47
CA SER A 4 35.31 28.86 48.89
C SER A 4 34.21 29.35 47.96
N ALA A 5 34.44 29.26 46.65
CA ALA A 5 33.40 29.37 45.63
C ALA A 5 32.68 28.02 45.56
N ALA A 6 31.38 28.00 45.87
CA ALA A 6 30.52 26.85 45.64
C ALA A 6 30.14 26.83 44.15
N ILE A 7 30.69 25.87 43.39
CA ILE A 7 30.23 25.54 42.04
C ILE A 7 29.02 24.63 42.21
N VAL A 8 27.82 25.16 41.94
CA VAL A 8 26.62 24.33 41.74
C VAL A 8 26.67 23.82 40.31
N ALA A 9 27.09 22.56 40.14
CA ALA A 9 26.95 21.85 38.88
C ALA A 9 25.47 21.47 38.72
N ALA A 10 24.73 22.24 37.91
CA ALA A 10 23.42 21.81 37.44
C ALA A 10 23.63 20.70 36.39
N ALA A 11 23.52 19.46 36.83
CA ALA A 11 23.30 18.34 35.91
C ALA A 11 21.89 18.50 35.35
N ALA A 12 21.77 19.12 34.17
CA ALA A 12 20.55 19.03 33.39
C ALA A 12 20.44 17.57 32.92
N THR A 13 19.72 16.76 33.69
CA THR A 13 19.07 15.58 33.14
C THR A 13 18.14 16.08 32.06
N ALA A 14 18.57 16.02 30.80
CA ALA A 14 17.66 16.09 29.67
C ALA A 14 16.75 14.86 29.81
N ALA A 15 15.64 15.01 30.51
CA ALA A 15 14.51 14.14 30.31
C ALA A 15 14.22 14.24 28.82
N SER A 16 14.44 13.15 28.07
CA SER A 16 14.01 13.09 26.69
C SER A 16 12.51 13.34 26.72
N ALA A 17 12.07 14.51 26.27
CA ALA A 17 10.66 14.75 26.07
C ALA A 17 10.19 13.70 25.06
N LYS A 18 9.07 13.05 25.36
CA LYS A 18 8.38 12.15 24.43
C LYS A 18 8.22 12.88 23.09
N LEU A 19 8.38 12.18 21.96
CA LEU A 19 8.09 12.80 20.67
C LEU A 19 6.61 13.12 20.60
N GLU A 20 6.34 14.39 20.31
CA GLU A 20 4.98 14.83 20.04
C GLU A 20 4.57 14.42 18.62
N PRO A 21 3.29 14.11 18.36
CA PRO A 21 2.83 13.75 17.02
C PRO A 21 3.13 14.84 15.98
N ILE A 22 3.58 14.41 14.79
CA ILE A 22 3.65 15.28 13.61
C ILE A 22 2.24 15.66 13.18
N THR A 23 2.06 16.89 12.71
CA THR A 23 0.81 17.39 12.13
C THR A 23 0.99 17.73 10.66
N MET A 24 -0.13 17.78 9.93
CA MET A 24 -0.18 18.21 8.54
C MET A 24 -0.94 19.52 8.41
N LYS A 25 -0.40 20.45 7.62
CA LYS A 25 -1.11 21.63 7.16
C LYS A 25 -0.76 21.85 5.70
N GLY A 26 -1.75 21.79 4.80
CA GLY A 26 -1.52 21.88 3.36
C GLY A 26 -0.54 20.81 2.87
N SER A 27 0.45 21.21 2.08
CA SER A 27 1.48 20.31 1.54
C SER A 27 2.72 20.17 2.42
N LYS A 28 2.63 20.52 3.71
CA LYS A 28 3.77 20.47 4.64
C LYS A 28 3.41 19.77 5.95
N LEU A 29 4.44 19.17 6.55
CA LEU A 29 4.40 18.52 7.85
C LEU A 29 5.08 19.40 8.90
N PHE A 30 4.62 19.35 10.14
CA PHE A 30 5.11 20.20 11.22
C PHE A 30 5.31 19.40 12.51
N TYR A 31 6.37 19.74 13.25
CA TYR A 31 6.47 19.41 14.66
C TYR A 31 5.47 20.26 15.45
N SER A 32 5.07 19.81 16.64
CA SER A 32 4.12 20.55 17.49
C SER A 32 4.64 21.91 17.99
N ASN A 33 5.94 22.19 17.84
CA ASN A 33 6.52 23.50 18.11
C ASN A 33 6.36 24.50 16.94
N GLY A 34 5.71 24.09 15.84
CA GLY A 34 5.45 24.92 14.66
C GLY A 34 6.52 24.84 13.57
N THR A 35 7.68 24.23 13.84
CA THR A 35 8.75 24.11 12.83
C THR A 35 8.43 23.02 11.81
N GLN A 36 8.74 23.26 10.53
CA GLN A 36 8.50 22.28 9.48
C GLN A 36 9.31 21.00 9.69
N PHE A 37 8.63 19.86 9.58
CA PHE A 37 9.20 18.53 9.59
C PHE A 37 9.67 18.13 8.18
N PHE A 38 10.96 17.78 8.05
CA PHE A 38 11.50 17.12 6.87
C PHE A 38 11.93 15.70 7.26
N MET A 39 11.44 14.72 6.51
CA MET A 39 11.82 13.32 6.64
C MET A 39 13.27 13.14 6.23
N LYS A 40 14.10 12.61 7.12
CA LYS A 40 15.44 12.10 6.87
C LYS A 40 15.39 10.61 7.19
N GLY A 41 14.92 9.82 6.24
CA GLY A 41 14.43 8.47 6.49
C GLY A 41 15.34 7.35 6.01
N VAL A 42 15.12 6.16 6.57
CA VAL A 42 15.68 4.89 6.09
C VAL A 42 14.61 3.79 6.12
N ALA A 43 14.49 3.03 5.04
CA ALA A 43 13.66 1.83 4.98
C ALA A 43 14.24 0.73 5.89
N TYR A 44 13.46 0.24 6.84
CA TYR A 44 13.89 -0.66 7.91
C TYR A 44 13.01 -1.92 7.92
N GLN A 45 13.32 -2.87 7.04
CA GLN A 45 12.63 -4.16 6.94
C GLN A 45 13.63 -5.22 6.47
N GLN A 46 13.58 -6.41 7.07
CA GLN A 46 14.37 -7.56 6.61
C GLN A 46 13.48 -8.48 5.76
N ASP A 47 14.03 -9.03 4.69
CA ASP A 47 13.49 -10.16 3.98
C ASP A 47 13.60 -11.43 4.85
N THR A 48 12.59 -12.27 4.73
CA THR A 48 12.52 -13.61 5.31
C THR A 48 13.73 -14.48 5.05
N ALA A 49 14.40 -14.31 3.91
CA ALA A 49 15.58 -15.09 3.54
C ALA A 49 16.85 -14.68 4.31
N ALA A 50 16.91 -13.45 4.84
CA ALA A 50 18.14 -12.85 5.35
C ALA A 50 18.53 -13.34 6.77
N ALA A 51 17.61 -13.95 7.52
CA ALA A 51 17.81 -14.18 8.95
C ALA A 51 18.46 -15.52 9.33
N GLY A 52 18.60 -16.51 8.43
CA GLY A 52 19.05 -17.85 8.83
C GLY A 52 18.22 -18.49 9.96
N GLN A 53 17.08 -17.87 10.30
CA GLN A 53 16.11 -18.32 11.27
C GLN A 53 15.11 -19.20 10.53
N THR A 54 14.94 -20.42 11.02
CA THR A 54 13.79 -21.24 10.64
C THR A 54 12.51 -20.47 10.97
N ASN A 55 11.70 -20.16 9.96
CA ASN A 55 10.34 -19.66 10.15
C ASN A 55 9.58 -20.65 11.06
N THR A 56 9.53 -20.32 12.34
CA THR A 56 8.72 -21.03 13.34
C THR A 56 7.38 -20.33 13.56
N LYS A 57 7.12 -19.24 12.84
CA LYS A 57 5.93 -18.39 12.99
C LYS A 57 5.03 -18.50 11.76
N GLU A 58 3.73 -18.33 12.00
CA GLU A 58 2.65 -18.36 11.01
C GLU A 58 2.76 -17.24 9.94
N THR A 59 3.58 -16.21 10.19
CA THR A 59 3.80 -15.06 9.28
C THR A 59 4.94 -15.30 8.30
N LYS A 60 4.77 -14.86 7.04
CA LYS A 60 5.77 -14.95 5.95
C LYS A 60 6.63 -13.69 5.80
N TYR A 61 6.82 -12.93 6.87
CA TYR A 61 7.64 -11.72 6.91
C TYR A 61 8.27 -11.60 8.30
N ILE A 62 9.40 -10.89 8.39
CA ILE A 62 10.04 -10.55 9.66
C ILE A 62 9.51 -9.20 10.09
N ASP A 63 8.87 -9.13 11.25
CA ASP A 63 8.50 -7.85 11.87
C ASP A 63 9.71 -7.28 12.63
N PRO A 64 10.31 -6.17 12.15
CA PRO A 64 11.51 -5.62 12.76
C PRO A 64 11.20 -4.79 14.01
N LEU A 65 9.94 -4.42 14.26
CA LEU A 65 9.51 -3.63 15.42
C LEU A 65 9.11 -4.51 16.60
N ALA A 66 8.83 -5.80 16.37
CA ALA A 66 8.57 -6.80 17.39
C ALA A 66 9.85 -7.49 17.92
N ASP A 67 11.04 -7.16 17.36
CA ASP A 67 12.33 -7.70 17.80
C ASP A 67 13.12 -6.66 18.61
N GLU A 68 12.98 -6.74 19.94
CA GLU A 68 13.68 -5.83 20.87
C GLU A 68 15.21 -5.90 20.73
N ALA A 69 15.78 -7.08 20.43
CA ALA A 69 17.23 -7.23 20.32
C ALA A 69 17.76 -6.58 19.04
N ALA A 70 17.07 -6.78 17.91
CA ALA A 70 17.39 -6.09 16.66
C ALA A 70 17.27 -4.57 16.84
N CYS A 71 16.19 -4.07 17.44
CA CYS A 71 16.02 -2.64 17.69
C CYS A 71 17.13 -2.06 18.57
N LYS A 72 17.54 -2.75 19.65
CA LYS A 72 18.67 -2.32 20.51
C LYS A 72 19.98 -2.19 19.74
N ARG A 73 20.21 -3.10 18.79
CA ARG A 73 21.41 -3.11 17.94
C ARG A 73 21.37 -1.97 16.91
N ASP A 74 20.23 -1.77 16.26
CA ASP A 74 20.13 -0.99 15.03
C ASP A 74 19.80 0.48 15.26
N ILE A 75 18.99 0.82 16.26
CA ILE A 75 18.60 2.20 16.58
C ILE A 75 19.79 3.13 16.84
N PRO A 76 20.86 2.73 17.56
CA PRO A 76 22.06 3.54 17.69
C PRO A 76 22.70 3.90 16.35
N LEU A 77 22.64 3.00 15.35
CA LEU A 77 23.18 3.23 14.02
C LEU A 77 22.27 4.14 13.18
N LEU A 78 20.96 3.99 13.28
CA LEU A 78 19.98 4.91 12.67
C LEU A 78 20.16 6.33 13.23
N LYS A 79 20.29 6.47 14.55
CA LYS A 79 20.59 7.76 15.19
C LYS A 79 21.93 8.34 14.72
N GLN A 80 22.95 7.48 14.55
CA GLN A 80 24.24 7.89 14.00
C GLN A 80 24.14 8.42 12.56
N LEU A 81 23.26 7.86 11.72
CA LEU A 81 23.00 8.35 10.36
C LEU A 81 22.37 9.75 10.35
N GLY A 82 21.72 10.16 11.45
CA GLY A 82 20.87 11.35 11.50
C GLY A 82 19.44 11.07 11.03
N THR A 83 19.03 9.79 11.06
CA THR A 83 17.68 9.36 10.73
C THR A 83 16.69 9.90 11.75
N ASN A 84 15.57 10.47 11.28
CA ASN A 84 14.46 10.91 12.14
C ASN A 84 13.15 10.18 11.84
N ILE A 85 13.10 9.33 10.82
CA ILE A 85 11.93 8.49 10.51
C ILE A 85 12.38 7.18 9.87
N ILE A 86 11.68 6.09 10.13
CA ILE A 86 11.86 4.82 9.40
C ILE A 86 10.58 4.45 8.66
N ARG A 87 10.75 3.77 7.52
CA ARG A 87 9.66 3.09 6.83
C ARG A 87 9.72 1.59 7.08
N THR A 88 8.60 1.01 7.50
CA THR A 88 8.41 -0.44 7.66
C THR A 88 7.35 -0.92 6.68
N TYR A 89 7.56 -2.05 6.03
CA TYR A 89 6.67 -2.58 4.98
C TYR A 89 5.71 -3.65 5.48
N ALA A 90 6.05 -4.32 6.58
CA ALA A 90 5.20 -5.33 7.20
C ALA A 90 5.51 -5.46 8.69
N ILE A 91 4.47 -5.31 9.51
CA ILE A 91 4.45 -5.61 10.95
C ILE A 91 3.36 -6.63 11.25
N ASP A 92 3.46 -7.34 12.37
CA ASP A 92 2.42 -8.24 12.88
C ASP A 92 1.57 -7.47 13.91
N PRO A 93 0.32 -7.10 13.58
CA PRO A 93 -0.52 -6.32 14.50
C PRO A 93 -0.89 -7.05 15.80
N LYS A 94 -0.55 -8.34 15.94
CA LYS A 94 -0.75 -9.13 17.16
C LYS A 94 0.48 -9.18 18.06
N ALA A 95 1.63 -8.70 17.60
CA ALA A 95 2.88 -8.69 18.36
C ALA A 95 2.98 -7.47 19.31
N ASP A 96 3.89 -7.52 20.28
CA ASP A 96 4.16 -6.41 21.19
C ASP A 96 5.30 -5.55 20.65
N HIS A 97 4.99 -4.31 20.26
CA HIS A 97 5.96 -3.35 19.72
C HIS A 97 6.47 -2.34 20.75
N LYS A 98 6.01 -2.39 22.01
CA LYS A 98 6.23 -1.33 23.01
C LYS A 98 7.70 -1.03 23.23
N ALA A 99 8.53 -2.08 23.31
CA ALA A 99 9.96 -1.93 23.58
C ALA A 99 10.68 -1.20 22.44
N CYS A 100 10.46 -1.62 21.19
CA CYS A 100 11.09 -0.98 20.04
C CYS A 100 10.56 0.42 19.81
N MET A 101 9.25 0.63 19.86
CA MET A 101 8.62 1.94 19.67
C MET A 101 9.10 2.95 20.72
N LYS A 102 9.29 2.52 21.97
CA LYS A 102 9.91 3.35 23.01
C LYS A 102 11.36 3.71 22.69
N MET A 103 12.16 2.76 22.21
CA MET A 103 13.56 3.05 21.86
C MET A 103 13.68 4.00 20.67
N LEU A 104 12.75 3.91 19.71
CA LEU A 104 12.66 4.84 18.58
C LEU A 104 12.27 6.25 19.07
N ASP A 105 11.27 6.35 19.95
CA ASP A 105 10.85 7.60 20.61
C ASP A 105 12.02 8.26 21.36
N ASP A 106 12.70 7.51 22.24
CA ASP A 106 13.89 7.98 22.98
C ASP A 106 15.05 8.39 22.04
N ALA A 107 15.09 7.85 20.82
CA ALA A 107 16.09 8.18 19.81
C ALA A 107 15.71 9.39 18.95
N GLY A 108 14.48 9.88 19.03
CA GLY A 108 13.98 10.95 18.17
C GLY A 108 13.53 10.47 16.78
N ILE A 109 13.15 9.20 16.65
CA ILE A 109 12.84 8.53 15.38
C ILE A 109 11.34 8.22 15.31
N TYR A 110 10.70 8.73 14.26
CA TYR A 110 9.32 8.46 13.88
C TYR A 110 9.19 7.18 13.03
N VAL A 111 7.98 6.71 12.84
CA VAL A 111 7.63 5.56 11.99
C VAL A 111 6.54 5.95 11.00
N ILE A 112 6.71 5.53 9.76
CA ILE A 112 5.66 5.42 8.75
C ILE A 112 5.59 3.95 8.33
N SER A 113 4.40 3.34 8.30
CA SER A 113 4.27 1.91 8.01
C SER A 113 3.30 1.62 6.89
N ASP A 114 3.63 0.68 6.02
CA ASP A 114 2.64 0.10 5.11
C ASP A 114 1.61 -0.71 5.93
N LEU A 115 0.35 -0.71 5.48
CA LEU A 115 -0.76 -1.43 6.13
C LEU A 115 -0.84 -2.91 5.69
N SER A 116 -0.45 -3.17 4.45
CA SER A 116 -0.44 -4.50 3.86
C SER A 116 0.68 -5.37 4.41
N GLU A 117 0.70 -6.63 3.98
CA GLU A 117 1.89 -7.48 3.99
C GLU A 117 1.93 -8.31 2.70
N PRO A 118 3.06 -8.98 2.37
CA PRO A 118 3.20 -9.68 1.10
C PRO A 118 2.05 -10.64 0.72
N SER A 119 1.45 -11.34 1.68
CA SER A 119 0.34 -12.28 1.41
C SER A 119 -1.05 -11.65 1.49
N VAL A 120 -1.20 -10.51 2.17
CA VAL A 120 -2.47 -9.77 2.34
C VAL A 120 -2.24 -8.33 1.88
N SER A 121 -2.37 -8.16 0.57
CA SER A 121 -2.25 -6.88 -0.14
C SER A 121 -3.24 -6.83 -1.31
N ILE A 122 -3.53 -5.63 -1.81
CA ILE A 122 -4.36 -5.47 -3.01
C ILE A 122 -3.56 -6.04 -4.19
N ASN A 123 -4.00 -7.18 -4.73
CA ASN A 123 -3.39 -7.80 -5.88
C ASN A 123 -3.67 -6.97 -7.14
N ARG A 124 -2.64 -6.41 -7.78
CA ARG A 124 -2.80 -5.57 -8.96
C ARG A 124 -3.44 -6.27 -10.17
N ASP A 125 -3.27 -7.58 -10.28
CA ASP A 125 -3.77 -8.37 -11.41
C ASP A 125 -5.22 -8.83 -11.23
N ASP A 126 -5.68 -8.89 -9.98
CA ASP A 126 -7.06 -9.20 -9.59
C ASP A 126 -7.45 -8.35 -8.37
N PRO A 127 -7.62 -7.03 -8.56
CA PRO A 127 -7.72 -6.12 -7.43
C PRO A 127 -9.07 -6.23 -6.75
N LYS A 128 -9.01 -6.31 -5.42
CA LYS A 128 -10.16 -6.32 -4.52
C LYS A 128 -9.90 -5.45 -3.30
N TRP A 129 -10.99 -5.00 -2.69
CA TRP A 129 -10.99 -4.38 -1.37
C TRP A 129 -12.08 -5.08 -0.58
N ASP A 130 -11.67 -6.01 0.27
CA ASP A 130 -12.54 -6.97 0.93
C ASP A 130 -12.32 -6.97 2.45
N VAL A 131 -13.13 -7.78 3.14
CA VAL A 131 -13.12 -7.89 4.61
C VAL A 131 -11.74 -8.29 5.15
N GLU A 132 -11.02 -9.19 4.48
CA GLU A 132 -9.70 -9.65 4.92
C GLU A 132 -8.66 -8.52 4.85
N LEU A 133 -8.62 -7.80 3.72
CA LEU A 133 -7.74 -6.64 3.55
C LEU A 133 -8.09 -5.52 4.54
N TYR A 134 -9.37 -5.26 4.75
CA TYR A 134 -9.82 -4.24 5.70
C TYR A 134 -9.41 -4.58 7.13
N GLU A 135 -9.66 -5.81 7.59
CA GLU A 135 -9.27 -6.29 8.91
C GLU A 135 -7.76 -6.21 9.14
N ARG A 136 -6.98 -6.59 8.12
CA ARG A 136 -5.52 -6.42 8.14
C ARG A 136 -5.13 -4.96 8.38
N TYR A 137 -5.70 -4.04 7.60
CA TYR A 137 -5.34 -2.63 7.64
C TYR A 137 -5.71 -1.99 8.98
N ILE A 138 -6.95 -2.20 9.46
CA ILE A 138 -7.37 -1.64 10.74
C ILE A 138 -6.62 -2.26 11.93
N GLY A 139 -6.18 -3.52 11.82
CA GLY A 139 -5.33 -4.16 12.83
C GLY A 139 -3.98 -3.46 12.97
N VAL A 140 -3.32 -3.14 11.85
CA VAL A 140 -2.06 -2.37 11.87
C VAL A 140 -2.28 -0.97 12.43
N VAL A 141 -3.37 -0.29 12.05
CA VAL A 141 -3.72 1.02 12.59
C VAL A 141 -3.98 0.96 14.09
N ASP A 142 -4.71 -0.05 14.58
CA ASP A 142 -5.03 -0.21 16.00
C ASP A 142 -3.77 -0.42 16.85
N GLU A 143 -2.84 -1.23 16.36
CA GLU A 143 -1.59 -1.50 17.07
C GLU A 143 -0.62 -0.32 17.00
N LEU A 144 -0.30 0.21 15.82
CA LEU A 144 0.71 1.27 15.72
C LEU A 144 0.15 2.66 16.07
N GLY A 145 -1.14 2.90 15.88
CA GLY A 145 -1.77 4.20 16.14
C GLY A 145 -1.70 4.66 17.60
N GLN A 146 -1.42 3.77 18.54
CA GLN A 146 -1.25 4.11 19.96
C GLN A 146 0.07 4.84 20.28
N TYR A 147 1.07 4.84 19.38
CA TYR A 147 2.38 5.44 19.61
C TYR A 147 2.50 6.81 18.94
N ASP A 148 2.84 7.86 19.70
CA ASP A 148 2.89 9.25 19.20
C ASP A 148 3.93 9.47 18.11
N ASN A 149 4.99 8.67 18.09
CA ASN A 149 6.01 8.70 17.05
C ASN A 149 5.61 7.97 15.76
N VAL A 150 4.35 7.54 15.60
CA VAL A 150 3.81 7.07 14.31
C VAL A 150 3.17 8.23 13.57
N VAL A 151 3.72 8.56 12.39
CA VAL A 151 3.26 9.67 11.52
C VAL A 151 2.04 9.25 10.71
N GLY A 152 2.02 8.01 10.24
CA GLY A 152 0.95 7.54 9.39
C GLY A 152 1.26 6.21 8.70
N PHE A 153 0.44 5.92 7.70
CA PHE A 153 0.46 4.65 6.98
C PHE A 153 0.42 4.78 5.46
N PHE A 154 0.93 3.77 4.75
CA PHE A 154 0.67 3.60 3.32
C PHE A 154 -0.44 2.57 3.10
N ALA A 155 -1.51 2.98 2.41
CA ALA A 155 -2.62 2.10 2.03
C ALA A 155 -2.32 1.25 0.79
N GLY A 156 -1.22 1.52 0.11
CA GLY A 156 -0.72 0.72 -1.00
C GLY A 156 0.68 1.17 -1.40
N ASN A 157 1.44 0.25 -1.97
CA ASN A 157 2.78 0.48 -2.50
C ASN A 157 2.86 -0.14 -3.90
N GLU A 158 2.96 0.71 -4.93
CA GLU A 158 3.11 0.30 -6.34
C GLU A 158 2.09 -0.77 -6.76
N VAL A 159 0.83 -0.58 -6.35
CA VAL A 159 -0.26 -1.49 -6.72
C VAL A 159 -0.48 -1.37 -8.21
N SER A 160 -0.95 -0.20 -8.65
CA SER A 160 -0.85 0.18 -10.07
C SER A 160 0.59 0.57 -10.34
N ASN A 161 1.24 -0.14 -11.25
CA ASN A 161 2.65 0.09 -11.58
C ASN A 161 2.93 0.21 -13.08
N ASN A 162 1.91 0.00 -13.93
CA ASN A 162 1.98 0.25 -15.36
C ASN A 162 0.56 0.44 -15.95
N VAL A 163 0.48 0.75 -17.25
CA VAL A 163 -0.78 1.02 -17.97
C VAL A 163 -1.81 -0.13 -17.92
N SER A 164 -1.38 -1.38 -17.70
CA SER A 164 -2.27 -2.55 -17.78
C SER A 164 -3.14 -2.73 -16.53
N ASN A 165 -2.75 -2.14 -15.39
CA ASN A 165 -3.38 -2.39 -14.09
C ASN A 165 -3.86 -1.13 -13.35
N THR A 166 -3.96 0.02 -14.04
CA THR A 166 -4.35 1.29 -13.41
C THR A 166 -5.70 1.28 -12.72
N GLN A 167 -6.62 0.40 -13.11
CA GLN A 167 -7.90 0.19 -12.42
C GLN A 167 -7.76 -0.24 -10.95
N ALA A 168 -6.63 -0.85 -10.56
CA ALA A 168 -6.38 -1.23 -9.17
C ALA A 168 -6.34 -0.01 -8.23
N SER A 169 -6.02 1.18 -8.74
CA SER A 169 -6.00 2.43 -7.98
C SER A 169 -7.33 2.76 -7.30
N ALA A 170 -8.48 2.34 -7.86
CA ALA A 170 -9.79 2.57 -7.25
C ALA A 170 -9.95 1.81 -5.92
N PHE A 171 -9.40 0.60 -5.83
CA PHE A 171 -9.42 -0.20 -4.61
C PHE A 171 -8.50 0.37 -3.54
N VAL A 172 -7.31 0.84 -3.93
CA VAL A 172 -6.38 1.53 -3.01
C VAL A 172 -7.02 2.82 -2.49
N LYS A 173 -7.69 3.60 -3.34
CA LYS A 173 -8.36 4.83 -2.92
C LYS A 173 -9.54 4.57 -1.98
N ALA A 174 -10.25 3.46 -2.14
CA ALA A 174 -11.22 2.99 -1.15
C ALA A 174 -10.53 2.59 0.17
N ALA A 175 -9.39 1.91 0.11
CA ALA A 175 -8.60 1.57 1.29
C ALA A 175 -8.15 2.81 2.07
N VAL A 176 -7.75 3.87 1.37
CA VAL A 176 -7.46 5.19 1.96
C VAL A 176 -8.69 5.73 2.67
N ARG A 177 -9.84 5.81 1.99
CA ARG A 177 -11.12 6.30 2.54
C ARG A 177 -11.49 5.57 3.84
N ASP A 178 -11.43 4.24 3.80
CA ASP A 178 -11.95 3.40 4.88
C ASP A 178 -10.99 3.34 6.06
N THR A 179 -9.68 3.37 5.81
CA THR A 179 -8.66 3.50 6.85
C THR A 179 -8.76 4.85 7.56
N LYS A 180 -8.90 5.95 6.80
CA LYS A 180 -9.08 7.29 7.39
C LYS A 180 -10.33 7.37 8.25
N LYS A 181 -11.43 6.75 7.81
CA LYS A 181 -12.66 6.65 8.60
C LYS A 181 -12.43 5.88 9.90
N HIS A 182 -11.72 4.76 9.87
CA HIS A 182 -11.37 4.00 11.08
C HIS A 182 -10.50 4.82 12.04
N ILE A 183 -9.45 5.47 11.53
CA ILE A 183 -8.57 6.35 12.32
C ILE A 183 -9.39 7.43 13.04
N LYS A 184 -10.25 8.15 12.32
CA LYS A 184 -11.11 9.21 12.89
C LYS A 184 -12.05 8.70 13.98
N SER A 185 -12.41 7.42 13.96
CA SER A 185 -13.28 6.82 14.98
C SER A 185 -12.57 6.47 16.28
N LYS A 186 -11.23 6.34 16.26
CA LYS A 186 -10.43 5.86 17.39
C LYS A 186 -9.41 6.85 17.92
N PHE A 187 -8.82 7.67 17.06
CA PHE A 187 -7.72 8.56 17.42
C PHE A 187 -8.12 10.02 17.22
N SER A 188 -7.82 10.86 18.21
CA SER A 188 -8.07 12.30 18.13
C SER A 188 -6.93 13.09 17.46
N ARG A 189 -5.73 12.51 17.43
CA ARG A 189 -4.57 13.09 16.73
C ARG A 189 -4.63 12.77 15.24
N TRP A 190 -3.92 13.57 14.45
CA TRP A 190 -3.72 13.26 13.04
C TRP A 190 -2.80 12.04 12.89
N LEU A 191 -3.19 11.14 12.00
CA LEU A 191 -2.46 9.97 11.52
C LEU A 191 -2.72 9.92 10.02
N GLY A 192 -1.70 10.20 9.21
CA GLY A 192 -1.90 10.30 7.77
C GLY A 192 -2.08 8.94 7.12
N VAL A 193 -2.86 8.88 6.05
CA VAL A 193 -2.95 7.70 5.16
C VAL A 193 -2.59 8.13 3.74
N GLY A 194 -1.46 7.64 3.25
CA GLY A 194 -0.96 7.96 1.92
C GLY A 194 -0.85 6.77 0.99
N TYR A 195 -0.18 7.00 -0.14
CA TYR A 195 0.15 5.99 -1.15
C TYR A 195 1.62 6.13 -1.56
N ALA A 196 2.31 5.00 -1.76
CA ALA A 196 3.65 4.97 -2.32
C ALA A 196 3.57 4.49 -3.78
N SER A 197 4.06 5.30 -4.72
CA SER A 197 4.00 5.04 -6.16
C SER A 197 5.39 4.82 -6.77
N ASN A 198 5.45 4.03 -7.84
CA ASN A 198 6.61 3.94 -8.71
C ASN A 198 6.67 5.13 -9.69
N ASP A 199 7.78 5.26 -10.42
CA ASP A 199 8.09 6.31 -11.42
C ASP A 199 7.86 5.86 -12.88
N ASP A 200 6.74 5.18 -13.16
CA ASP A 200 6.38 4.80 -14.52
C ASP A 200 5.88 6.02 -15.33
N VAL A 201 6.62 6.37 -16.38
CA VAL A 201 6.40 7.60 -17.17
C VAL A 201 5.04 7.66 -17.87
N ASP A 202 4.41 6.51 -18.15
CA ASP A 202 3.14 6.46 -18.88
C ASP A 202 1.92 6.72 -17.97
N ILE A 203 2.09 6.60 -16.65
CA ILE A 203 0.99 6.71 -15.67
C ILE A 203 1.26 7.63 -14.48
N ARG A 204 2.51 8.06 -14.24
CA ARG A 204 2.92 8.77 -12.99
C ARG A 204 2.14 10.05 -12.70
N GLU A 205 1.76 10.80 -13.74
CA GLU A 205 0.97 12.03 -13.56
C GLU A 205 -0.47 11.69 -13.19
N GLN A 206 -1.09 10.74 -13.91
CA GLN A 206 -2.48 10.34 -13.70
C GLN A 206 -2.66 9.69 -12.33
N ILE A 207 -1.73 8.86 -11.89
CA ILE A 207 -1.81 8.22 -10.58
C ILE A 207 -1.69 9.25 -9.45
N ALA A 208 -0.75 10.21 -9.56
CA ALA A 208 -0.63 11.31 -8.60
C ALA A 208 -1.91 12.16 -8.55
N ASP A 209 -2.47 12.54 -9.70
CA ASP A 209 -3.71 13.30 -9.75
C ASP A 209 -4.90 12.51 -9.19
N TYR A 210 -5.01 11.23 -9.52
CA TYR A 210 -6.12 10.39 -9.08
C TYR A 210 -6.18 10.24 -7.56
N PHE A 211 -5.04 10.04 -6.89
CA PHE A 211 -5.03 9.94 -5.43
C PHE A 211 -5.29 11.29 -4.73
N ASN A 212 -5.05 12.41 -5.42
CA ASN A 212 -5.30 13.76 -4.88
C ASN A 212 -6.59 14.43 -5.39
N CYS A 213 -7.41 13.74 -6.18
CA CYS A 213 -8.70 14.26 -6.66
C CYS A 213 -9.90 13.79 -5.82
N GLY A 214 -11.07 14.42 -6.02
CA GLY A 214 -12.33 14.00 -5.39
C GLY A 214 -12.46 14.46 -3.93
N ASP A 215 -13.30 13.76 -3.18
CA ASP A 215 -13.63 14.13 -1.80
C ASP A 215 -12.44 13.95 -0.84
N ASP A 216 -12.28 14.86 0.11
CA ASP A 216 -11.19 14.90 1.10
C ASP A 216 -11.06 13.61 1.92
N ASP A 217 -12.16 12.90 2.16
CA ASP A 217 -12.14 11.63 2.86
C ASP A 217 -11.48 10.51 2.04
N SER A 218 -11.54 10.58 0.71
CA SER A 218 -10.96 9.59 -0.21
C SER A 218 -9.59 9.98 -0.77
N ARG A 219 -9.21 11.25 -0.64
CA ARG A 219 -7.88 11.73 -1.01
C ARG A 219 -6.85 11.24 0.00
N ILE A 220 -5.65 10.95 -0.49
CA ILE A 220 -4.49 10.67 0.35
C ILE A 220 -4.14 11.87 1.21
N ASP A 221 -3.54 11.62 2.37
CA ASP A 221 -2.99 12.68 3.24
C ASP A 221 -1.53 13.02 2.89
N TYR A 222 -0.84 12.17 2.13
CA TYR A 222 0.48 12.47 1.55
C TYR A 222 0.81 11.52 0.40
N TRP A 223 1.71 11.96 -0.48
CA TRP A 223 2.24 11.21 -1.61
C TRP A 223 3.67 10.74 -1.32
N GLY A 224 3.88 9.43 -1.39
CA GLY A 224 5.18 8.80 -1.37
C GLY A 224 5.62 8.45 -2.79
N TYR A 225 6.84 8.83 -3.16
CA TYR A 225 7.40 8.54 -4.48
C TYR A 225 8.64 7.66 -4.39
N ASN A 226 8.59 6.46 -4.95
CA ASN A 226 9.73 5.56 -5.05
C ASN A 226 10.51 5.94 -6.32
N ILE A 227 11.59 6.71 -6.16
CA ILE A 227 12.31 7.32 -7.27
C ILE A 227 13.80 7.02 -7.22
N TYR A 228 14.28 6.39 -8.29
CA TYR A 228 15.66 5.91 -8.43
C TYR A 228 16.40 6.52 -9.64
N SER A 229 15.86 7.59 -10.22
CA SER A 229 16.41 8.21 -11.44
C SER A 229 17.74 8.94 -11.25
N TRP A 230 18.15 9.23 -10.01
CA TRP A 230 19.47 9.79 -9.70
C TRP A 230 20.46 8.67 -9.32
N CYS A 231 21.38 8.34 -10.23
CA CYS A 231 22.41 7.35 -10.00
C CYS A 231 23.82 7.97 -10.05
N GLY A 232 24.64 7.68 -9.04
CA GLY A 232 26.02 8.18 -8.95
C GLY A 232 26.13 9.71 -9.02
N LYS A 233 27.04 10.20 -9.87
CA LYS A 233 27.16 11.64 -10.14
C LYS A 233 26.15 12.05 -11.19
N SER A 234 25.10 12.74 -10.76
CA SER A 234 24.05 13.27 -11.62
C SER A 234 23.77 14.75 -11.26
N SER A 235 22.72 15.31 -11.84
CA SER A 235 22.24 16.67 -11.62
C SER A 235 20.71 16.68 -11.47
N MET A 236 20.16 17.83 -11.05
CA MET A 236 18.71 18.04 -10.97
C MET A 236 18.03 17.82 -12.32
N GLU A 237 18.66 18.26 -13.41
CA GLU A 237 18.19 18.09 -14.77
C GLU A 237 18.34 16.66 -15.26
N ASP A 238 19.55 16.06 -15.14
CA ASP A 238 19.83 14.73 -15.69
C ASP A 238 19.04 13.62 -14.99
N SER A 239 18.76 13.77 -13.70
CA SER A 239 17.91 12.86 -12.92
C SER A 239 16.41 13.05 -13.18
N GLY A 240 16.01 14.15 -13.84
CA GLY A 240 14.61 14.53 -13.99
C GLY A 240 13.96 15.09 -12.71
N TYR A 241 14.71 15.30 -11.62
CA TYR A 241 14.19 15.87 -10.37
C TYR A 241 13.64 17.29 -10.56
N THR A 242 14.18 18.06 -11.51
CA THR A 242 13.63 19.37 -11.90
C THR A 242 12.17 19.25 -12.36
N ASP A 243 11.87 18.25 -13.21
CA ASP A 243 10.52 18.04 -13.72
C ASP A 243 9.58 17.55 -12.62
N GLN A 244 10.07 16.68 -11.73
CA GLN A 244 9.27 16.21 -10.59
C GLN A 244 8.93 17.35 -9.62
N ALA A 245 9.91 18.20 -9.28
CA ALA A 245 9.67 19.34 -8.41
C ALA A 245 8.65 20.31 -9.02
N LYS A 246 8.74 20.54 -10.34
CA LYS A 246 7.79 21.37 -11.08
C LYS A 246 6.38 20.77 -11.10
N PHE A 247 6.25 19.47 -11.33
CA PHE A 247 4.95 18.79 -11.34
C PHE A 247 4.25 18.92 -9.98
N PHE A 248 4.97 18.69 -8.89
CA PHE A 248 4.40 18.70 -7.54
C PHE A 248 4.32 20.09 -6.88
N GLU A 249 4.73 21.17 -7.55
CA GLU A 249 4.85 22.51 -6.95
C GLU A 249 3.54 23.04 -6.34
N ASN A 250 2.39 22.65 -6.92
CA ASN A 250 1.05 23.07 -6.52
C ASN A 250 0.20 21.92 -5.92
N TYR A 251 0.83 20.79 -5.60
CA TYR A 251 0.14 19.65 -5.02
C TYR A 251 -0.39 20.00 -3.62
N SER A 252 -1.60 19.55 -3.27
CA SER A 252 -2.28 20.01 -2.04
C SER A 252 -1.90 19.25 -0.78
N VAL A 253 -1.14 18.16 -0.88
CA VAL A 253 -0.71 17.33 0.25
C VAL A 253 0.81 17.15 0.23
N PRO A 254 1.45 16.80 1.36
CA PRO A 254 2.89 16.59 1.41
C PRO A 254 3.34 15.53 0.42
N VAL A 255 4.46 15.80 -0.25
CA VAL A 255 5.11 14.89 -1.19
C VAL A 255 6.50 14.59 -0.67
N PHE A 256 6.94 13.33 -0.69
CA PHE A 256 8.30 12.97 -0.30
C PHE A 256 8.76 11.74 -1.06
N PHE A 257 10.07 11.49 -1.07
CA PHE A 257 10.60 10.26 -1.65
C PHE A 257 10.38 9.12 -0.65
N ALA A 258 9.43 8.25 -0.93
CA ALA A 258 9.15 7.09 -0.09
C ALA A 258 10.25 6.03 -0.20
N GLU A 259 10.98 6.04 -1.32
CA GLU A 259 12.25 5.37 -1.53
C GLU A 259 13.14 6.20 -2.47
N TYR A 260 14.44 6.25 -2.18
CA TYR A 260 15.47 6.71 -3.12
C TYR A 260 16.83 6.08 -2.78
N GLY A 261 17.82 6.29 -3.65
CA GLY A 261 19.19 5.82 -3.47
C GLY A 261 19.58 4.73 -4.46
N CYS A 262 19.53 5.05 -5.76
CA CYS A 262 19.94 4.18 -6.85
C CYS A 262 21.30 3.54 -6.57
N ASN A 263 21.40 2.22 -6.76
CA ASN A 263 22.63 1.47 -6.57
C ASN A 263 23.37 1.17 -7.89
N GLU A 264 22.87 1.62 -9.03
CA GLU A 264 23.54 1.41 -10.32
C GLU A 264 24.65 2.46 -10.58
N PRO A 265 25.72 2.10 -11.31
CA PRO A 265 26.08 0.76 -11.80
C PRO A 265 26.91 -0.08 -10.81
N ASP A 266 27.31 0.50 -9.67
CA ASP A 266 28.40 -0.01 -8.82
C ASP A 266 27.92 -0.66 -7.50
N GLY A 267 26.62 -0.97 -7.41
CA GLY A 267 25.99 -1.53 -6.24
C GLY A 267 25.90 -0.55 -5.06
N ALA A 268 25.50 -1.07 -3.88
CA ALA A 268 25.39 -0.29 -2.65
C ALA A 268 26.70 0.48 -2.36
N ALA A 269 27.84 -0.20 -2.51
CA ALA A 269 29.17 0.36 -2.23
C ALA A 269 29.58 1.53 -3.15
N GLY A 270 28.87 1.72 -4.27
CA GLY A 270 29.04 2.83 -5.21
C GLY A 270 28.28 4.10 -4.85
N ARG A 271 27.28 4.03 -3.96
CA ARG A 271 26.38 5.14 -3.65
C ARG A 271 27.09 6.27 -2.91
N ILE A 272 27.01 7.48 -3.47
CA ILE A 272 27.58 8.71 -2.91
C ILE A 272 26.53 9.66 -2.33
N PHE A 273 25.25 9.41 -2.60
CA PHE A 273 24.10 10.15 -2.07
C PHE A 273 24.12 11.66 -2.37
N ASP A 274 24.54 12.05 -3.58
CA ASP A 274 24.49 13.46 -4.02
C ASP A 274 23.04 13.95 -4.15
N GLU A 275 22.11 13.07 -4.48
CA GLU A 275 20.66 13.31 -4.47
C GLU A 275 20.13 13.69 -3.09
N THR A 276 20.74 13.19 -2.01
CA THR A 276 20.42 13.64 -0.63
C THR A 276 20.82 15.10 -0.46
N THR A 277 21.95 15.52 -1.03
CA THR A 277 22.35 16.94 -0.97
C THR A 277 21.37 17.81 -1.75
N ALA A 278 20.96 17.38 -2.94
CA ALA A 278 19.99 18.12 -3.74
C ALA A 278 18.62 18.24 -3.03
N LEU A 279 18.11 17.12 -2.50
CA LEU A 279 16.80 17.05 -1.84
C LEU A 279 16.65 18.04 -0.66
N TYR A 280 17.71 18.24 0.14
CA TYR A 280 17.67 19.14 1.29
C TYR A 280 18.40 20.48 1.09
N GLY A 281 19.14 20.63 0.00
CA GLY A 281 19.96 21.81 -0.30
C GLY A 281 19.35 22.73 -1.35
N GLU A 282 18.65 22.17 -2.33
CA GLU A 282 17.99 22.95 -3.38
C GLU A 282 16.68 23.53 -2.87
N LYS A 283 16.49 24.83 -3.08
CA LYS A 283 15.28 25.51 -2.62
C LYS A 283 14.03 24.96 -3.31
N VAL A 284 14.12 24.68 -4.61
CA VAL A 284 13.00 24.10 -5.37
C VAL A 284 12.59 22.72 -4.81
N MET A 285 13.55 21.94 -4.31
CA MET A 285 13.27 20.65 -3.68
C MET A 285 12.62 20.82 -2.32
N THR A 286 13.18 21.67 -1.45
CA THR A 286 12.66 21.88 -0.08
C THR A 286 11.34 22.67 -0.02
N ASP A 287 11.03 23.45 -1.05
CA ASP A 287 9.73 24.10 -1.21
C ASP A 287 8.62 23.07 -1.48
N VAL A 288 8.93 21.97 -2.17
CA VAL A 288 7.97 20.97 -2.68
C VAL A 288 7.97 19.69 -1.86
N PHE A 289 9.14 19.06 -1.70
CA PHE A 289 9.29 17.77 -1.06
C PHE A 289 9.58 17.91 0.45
N SER A 290 8.90 17.08 1.24
CA SER A 290 9.07 16.96 2.69
C SER A 290 10.24 16.03 3.06
N GLY A 291 11.26 15.93 2.21
CA GLY A 291 12.41 15.04 2.39
C GLY A 291 12.21 13.67 1.75
N GLY A 292 12.85 12.64 2.32
CA GLY A 292 12.78 11.29 1.76
C GLY A 292 13.39 10.20 2.62
N ILE A 293 13.15 8.95 2.21
CA ILE A 293 13.55 7.71 2.88
C ILE A 293 14.50 6.92 1.97
N VAL A 294 15.72 6.65 2.43
CA VAL A 294 16.69 5.83 1.68
C VAL A 294 16.31 4.36 1.73
N TYR A 295 16.35 3.68 0.58
CA TYR A 295 16.26 2.23 0.49
C TYR A 295 17.66 1.60 0.48
N MET A 296 18.08 0.79 1.45
CA MET A 296 17.44 0.40 2.71
C MET A 296 18.51 0.12 3.79
N TYR A 297 18.10 -0.13 5.03
CA TYR A 297 19.04 -0.37 6.14
C TYR A 297 19.81 -1.68 5.98
N PHE A 298 19.11 -2.79 5.71
CA PHE A 298 19.70 -4.13 5.68
C PHE A 298 20.26 -4.49 4.31
N GLN A 299 21.46 -5.05 4.29
CA GLN A 299 22.07 -5.60 3.09
C GLN A 299 21.52 -6.98 2.78
N GLU A 300 20.94 -7.10 1.59
CA GLU A 300 20.35 -8.35 1.09
C GLU A 300 20.88 -8.67 -0.30
N ALA A 301 20.26 -9.63 -0.99
CA ALA A 301 20.66 -10.04 -2.34
C ALA A 301 20.46 -8.92 -3.39
N ASN A 302 19.62 -7.94 -3.08
CA ASN A 302 19.31 -6.78 -3.93
C ASN A 302 20.42 -5.71 -3.97
N ASP A 303 21.42 -5.79 -3.08
CA ASP A 303 22.54 -4.86 -3.00
C ASP A 303 22.18 -3.38 -2.76
N TYR A 304 21.31 -3.13 -1.78
CA TYR A 304 20.87 -1.79 -1.34
C TYR A 304 21.17 -1.47 0.13
N GLY A 305 21.85 -2.34 0.88
CA GLY A 305 21.97 -2.18 2.32
C GLY A 305 23.03 -1.19 2.77
N LEU A 306 22.75 -0.48 3.86
CA LEU A 306 23.72 0.33 4.58
C LEU A 306 24.50 -0.49 5.62
N VAL A 307 23.90 -1.58 6.09
CA VAL A 307 24.42 -2.43 7.17
C VAL A 307 24.20 -3.89 6.82
N LYS A 308 25.23 -4.72 7.03
CA LYS A 308 25.14 -6.18 6.94
C LYS A 308 25.10 -6.79 8.32
N ILE A 309 24.09 -7.62 8.60
CA ILE A 309 24.04 -8.39 9.84
C ILE A 309 25.01 -9.57 9.73
N SER A 310 25.94 -9.67 10.68
CA SER A 310 26.91 -10.74 10.74
C SER A 310 26.29 -12.03 11.29
N LYS A 311 27.04 -13.14 11.25
CA LYS A 311 26.60 -14.42 11.84
C LYS A 311 26.45 -14.40 13.37
N ASN A 312 27.04 -13.40 14.04
CA ASN A 312 26.96 -13.22 15.49
C ASN A 312 25.92 -12.14 15.85
N ASP A 313 25.00 -11.83 14.93
CA ASP A 313 24.00 -10.77 15.03
C ASP A 313 24.56 -9.34 15.14
N ASP A 314 25.87 -9.12 14.99
CA ASP A 314 26.44 -7.77 14.93
C ASP A 314 26.07 -7.03 13.63
N ALA A 315 25.76 -5.74 13.75
CA ALA A 315 25.50 -4.84 12.62
C ALA A 315 26.81 -4.25 12.08
N VAL A 316 27.24 -4.70 10.90
CA VAL A 316 28.46 -4.24 10.22
C VAL A 316 28.12 -3.18 9.18
N LYS A 317 28.61 -1.95 9.39
CA LYS A 317 28.42 -0.83 8.45
C LYS A 317 29.10 -1.12 7.12
N LEU A 318 28.40 -0.85 6.03
CA LEU A 318 28.95 -0.87 4.67
C LEU A 318 29.49 0.51 4.29
N LYS A 319 30.13 0.59 3.11
CA LYS A 319 30.87 1.79 2.68
C LYS A 319 29.95 3.00 2.53
N ASP A 320 28.78 2.77 1.98
CA ASP A 320 27.75 3.76 1.69
C ASP A 320 27.04 4.31 2.94
N PHE A 321 27.04 3.57 4.06
CA PHE A 321 26.64 4.10 5.37
C PHE A 321 27.35 5.43 5.68
N SER A 322 28.67 5.49 5.48
CA SER A 322 29.46 6.69 5.77
C SER A 322 29.16 7.85 4.81
N GLN A 323 28.82 7.53 3.55
CA GLN A 323 28.44 8.52 2.55
C GLN A 323 27.10 9.15 2.92
N LEU A 324 26.09 8.32 3.19
CA LEU A 324 24.77 8.79 3.61
C LEU A 324 24.87 9.60 4.91
N GLN A 325 25.59 9.08 5.91
CA GLN A 325 25.81 9.77 7.18
C GLN A 325 26.34 11.19 6.97
N SER A 326 27.33 11.35 6.09
CA SER A 326 27.92 12.66 5.80
C SER A 326 26.90 13.61 5.18
N LYS A 327 26.09 13.12 4.24
CA LYS A 327 25.12 13.94 3.48
C LYS A 327 23.93 14.35 4.34
N VAL A 328 23.36 13.41 5.09
CA VAL A 328 22.20 13.63 5.98
C VAL A 328 22.53 14.56 7.14
N ASN A 329 23.72 14.43 7.75
CA ASN A 329 24.14 15.32 8.83
C ASN A 329 24.54 16.72 8.36
N ALA A 330 24.95 16.86 7.10
CA ALA A 330 25.20 18.17 6.48
C ALA A 330 23.90 18.89 6.08
N ALA A 331 22.82 18.14 5.82
CA ALA A 331 21.54 18.68 5.36
C ALA A 331 20.89 19.62 6.40
N LYS A 332 20.64 20.87 5.97
CA LYS A 332 19.96 21.92 6.74
C LYS A 332 18.85 22.56 5.88
N PRO A 333 17.75 21.82 5.61
CA PRO A 333 16.69 22.33 4.76
C PRO A 333 16.07 23.60 5.36
N SER A 334 15.80 24.58 4.51
CA SER A 334 15.13 25.82 4.93
C SER A 334 13.61 25.59 4.90
N GLY A 335 13.00 25.46 6.07
CA GLY A 335 11.56 25.29 6.21
C GLY A 335 10.79 26.60 6.40
N VAL A 336 9.50 26.46 6.66
CA VAL A 336 8.60 27.54 7.08
C VAL A 336 8.04 27.25 8.48
N GLU A 337 7.63 28.29 9.19
CA GLU A 337 6.88 28.13 10.45
C GLU A 337 5.39 27.93 10.16
N GLU A 338 4.74 27.01 10.88
CA GLU A 338 3.34 26.62 10.65
C GLU A 338 2.39 27.81 10.62
N ASP A 339 2.50 28.73 11.58
CA ASP A 339 1.66 29.93 11.70
C ASP A 339 1.83 30.89 10.51
N SER A 340 3.03 30.92 9.92
CA SER A 340 3.33 31.74 8.74
C SER A 340 2.93 31.06 7.43
N TYR A 341 2.79 29.73 7.44
CA TYR A 341 2.51 28.94 6.25
C TYR A 341 1.03 29.06 5.84
N LYS A 342 0.83 29.49 4.60
CA LYS A 342 -0.48 29.64 3.95
C LYS A 342 -0.55 28.67 2.77
N PRO A 343 -1.21 27.51 2.92
CA PRO A 343 -1.36 26.55 1.84
C PRO A 343 -2.00 27.17 0.59
N THR A 344 -1.38 26.95 -0.57
CA THR A 344 -1.91 27.38 -1.88
C THR A 344 -2.22 26.22 -2.81
N GLY A 345 -1.74 25.01 -2.47
CA GLY A 345 -1.96 23.81 -3.28
C GLY A 345 -3.43 23.45 -3.38
N LYS A 346 -3.82 22.81 -4.48
CA LYS A 346 -5.21 22.45 -4.78
C LYS A 346 -5.33 20.95 -5.01
N ALA A 347 -6.48 20.40 -4.63
CA ALA A 347 -6.85 19.05 -5.04
C ALA A 347 -6.78 18.96 -6.57
N ALA A 348 -6.26 17.85 -7.07
CA ALA A 348 -6.19 17.60 -8.50
C ALA A 348 -7.60 17.33 -9.07
N THR A 349 -7.73 17.45 -10.38
CA THR A 349 -8.90 16.93 -11.10
C THR A 349 -8.69 15.44 -11.34
N CYS A 350 -9.74 14.62 -11.18
CA CYS A 350 -9.59 13.20 -11.47
C CYS A 350 -9.28 12.99 -12.96
N PRO A 351 -8.27 12.17 -13.31
CA PRO A 351 -7.97 11.90 -14.71
C PRO A 351 -9.15 11.27 -15.42
N GLU A 352 -9.39 11.70 -16.65
CA GLU A 352 -10.33 11.04 -17.54
C GLU A 352 -9.80 9.66 -17.93
N GLN A 353 -10.73 8.73 -18.19
CA GLN A 353 -10.35 7.41 -18.66
C GLN A 353 -9.77 7.49 -20.08
N SER A 354 -8.72 6.71 -20.31
CA SER A 354 -7.99 6.65 -21.57
C SER A 354 -7.35 5.28 -21.76
N LYS A 355 -6.59 5.12 -22.84
CA LYS A 355 -5.78 3.91 -23.06
C LYS A 355 -4.79 3.62 -21.93
N ASN A 356 -4.28 4.66 -21.27
CA ASN A 356 -3.28 4.54 -20.20
C ASN A 356 -3.91 4.58 -18.80
N TRP A 357 -5.13 5.11 -18.66
CA TRP A 357 -5.78 5.29 -17.38
C TRP A 357 -7.19 4.70 -17.35
N LYS A 358 -7.40 3.67 -16.52
CA LYS A 358 -8.65 2.90 -16.48
C LYS A 358 -9.42 3.06 -15.18
N ALA A 359 -8.85 3.65 -14.13
CA ALA A 359 -9.56 3.79 -12.86
C ALA A 359 -10.73 4.76 -12.95
N ASN A 360 -11.92 4.31 -12.54
CA ASN A 360 -13.10 5.15 -12.38
C ASN A 360 -13.05 5.93 -11.05
N SER A 361 -13.75 7.06 -10.96
CA SER A 361 -13.85 7.83 -9.70
C SER A 361 -14.81 7.21 -8.69
N VAL A 362 -15.75 6.37 -9.13
CA VAL A 362 -16.60 5.57 -8.23
C VAL A 362 -15.74 4.48 -7.59
N LEU A 363 -15.74 4.45 -6.26
CA LEU A 363 -14.94 3.54 -5.45
C LEU A 363 -15.76 2.34 -4.97
N PRO A 364 -15.13 1.17 -4.72
CA PRO A 364 -15.83 0.03 -4.14
C PRO A 364 -16.47 0.36 -2.77
N PRO A 365 -17.49 -0.40 -2.36
CA PRO A 365 -18.13 -0.23 -1.07
C PRO A 365 -17.15 -0.46 0.08
N VAL A 366 -17.50 0.06 1.26
CA VAL A 366 -16.76 -0.24 2.50
C VAL A 366 -16.96 -1.72 2.83
N PRO A 367 -15.89 -2.49 3.11
CA PRO A 367 -16.03 -3.86 3.61
C PRO A 367 -16.83 -3.91 4.91
N ASP A 368 -17.80 -4.83 4.97
CA ASP A 368 -18.77 -4.96 6.07
C ASP A 368 -19.01 -6.44 6.34
N SER A 369 -18.29 -6.98 7.33
CA SER A 369 -18.39 -8.39 7.72
C SER A 369 -19.79 -8.75 8.24
N ASP A 370 -20.46 -7.83 8.94
CA ASP A 370 -21.83 -8.04 9.43
C ASP A 370 -22.81 -8.20 8.26
N LEU A 371 -22.68 -7.39 7.20
CA LEU A 371 -23.49 -7.55 5.99
C LEU A 371 -23.20 -8.89 5.29
N CYS A 372 -21.94 -9.30 5.18
CA CYS A 372 -21.57 -10.59 4.60
C CYS A 372 -22.18 -11.76 5.39
N ASP A 373 -22.09 -11.72 6.72
CA ASP A 373 -22.69 -12.71 7.62
C ASP A 373 -24.22 -12.76 7.50
N CYS A 374 -24.86 -11.60 7.52
CA CYS A 374 -26.29 -11.47 7.30
C CYS A 374 -26.70 -12.07 5.95
N MET A 375 -25.90 -11.82 4.90
CA MET A 375 -26.13 -12.36 3.58
C MET A 375 -26.05 -13.87 3.60
N VAL A 376 -24.97 -14.47 4.13
CA VAL A 376 -24.78 -15.93 4.20
C VAL A 376 -25.89 -16.60 5.00
N LYS A 377 -26.24 -16.09 6.19
CA LYS A 377 -27.30 -16.66 7.05
C LYS A 377 -28.68 -16.61 6.41
N SER A 378 -28.93 -15.64 5.53
CA SER A 378 -30.20 -15.52 4.79
C SER A 378 -30.31 -16.48 3.59
N ARG A 379 -29.24 -17.19 3.22
CA ARG A 379 -29.23 -18.15 2.10
C ARG A 379 -29.78 -19.52 2.51
N SER A 380 -30.41 -20.22 1.57
CA SER A 380 -30.89 -21.60 1.72
C SER A 380 -29.96 -22.63 1.09
N CYS A 381 -29.07 -22.21 0.16
CA CYS A 381 -28.01 -23.05 -0.39
C CYS A 381 -26.65 -22.38 -0.15
N VAL A 382 -25.72 -23.11 0.45
CA VAL A 382 -24.40 -22.60 0.87
C VAL A 382 -23.29 -23.58 0.50
N PRO A 383 -22.02 -23.14 0.46
CA PRO A 383 -20.89 -24.04 0.24
C PRO A 383 -20.86 -25.11 1.34
N ALA A 384 -20.41 -26.32 0.98
CA ALA A 384 -20.08 -27.33 1.97
C ALA A 384 -18.79 -26.95 2.75
N ASP A 385 -18.67 -27.42 4.00
CA ASP A 385 -17.50 -27.13 4.83
C ASP A 385 -16.18 -27.55 4.16
N ASN A 386 -15.13 -26.77 4.35
CA ASN A 386 -13.75 -27.07 3.92
C ASN A 386 -13.57 -27.29 2.40
N LEU A 387 -14.37 -26.63 1.56
CA LEU A 387 -14.13 -26.61 0.12
C LEU A 387 -12.78 -25.98 -0.22
N LYS A 388 -12.12 -26.53 -1.24
CA LYS A 388 -10.85 -26.00 -1.73
C LYS A 388 -11.12 -24.84 -2.68
N ALA A 389 -10.24 -23.83 -2.69
CA ALA A 389 -10.35 -22.69 -3.60
C ALA A 389 -10.52 -23.06 -5.10
N LYS A 390 -9.94 -24.18 -5.55
CA LYS A 390 -10.14 -24.69 -6.91
C LYS A 390 -11.62 -24.99 -7.21
N ASP A 391 -12.33 -25.53 -6.24
CA ASP A 391 -13.74 -25.89 -6.39
C ASP A 391 -14.64 -24.66 -6.45
N PHE A 392 -14.24 -23.56 -5.80
CA PHE A 392 -14.95 -22.29 -5.88
C PHE A 392 -14.97 -21.80 -7.33
N ASN A 393 -13.80 -21.79 -7.98
CA ASN A 393 -13.65 -21.32 -9.36
C ASN A 393 -14.49 -22.12 -10.36
N ASP A 394 -14.57 -23.44 -10.19
CA ASP A 394 -15.38 -24.29 -11.07
C ASP A 394 -16.88 -23.97 -10.91
N ILE A 395 -17.34 -23.69 -9.68
CA ILE A 395 -18.74 -23.33 -9.41
C ILE A 395 -19.04 -21.91 -9.90
N PHE A 396 -18.17 -20.93 -9.63
CA PHE A 396 -18.28 -19.57 -10.17
C PHE A 396 -18.39 -19.60 -11.69
N GLY A 397 -17.48 -20.30 -12.37
CA GLY A 397 -17.48 -20.42 -13.83
C GLY A 397 -18.76 -21.03 -14.39
N TYR A 398 -19.31 -22.05 -13.74
CA TYR A 398 -20.58 -22.65 -14.15
C TYR A 398 -21.76 -21.69 -13.96
N ILE A 399 -21.96 -21.17 -12.74
CA ILE A 399 -23.15 -20.35 -12.42
C ILE A 399 -23.12 -19.02 -13.19
N CYS A 400 -21.99 -18.31 -13.17
CA CYS A 400 -21.86 -17.04 -13.89
C CYS A 400 -21.91 -17.23 -15.42
N GLY A 401 -21.57 -18.43 -15.92
CA GLY A 401 -21.72 -18.78 -17.32
C GLY A 401 -23.16 -19.04 -17.74
N GLN A 402 -24.01 -19.56 -16.84
CA GLN A 402 -25.43 -19.78 -17.09
C GLN A 402 -26.24 -18.47 -17.01
N ASP A 403 -26.00 -17.66 -15.98
CA ASP A 403 -26.64 -16.36 -15.84
C ASP A 403 -25.66 -15.33 -15.26
N LYS A 404 -25.18 -14.43 -16.14
CA LYS A 404 -24.27 -13.35 -15.75
C LYS A 404 -24.87 -12.42 -14.71
N LYS A 405 -26.21 -12.29 -14.64
CA LYS A 405 -26.90 -11.42 -13.67
C LYS A 405 -26.69 -11.88 -12.24
N ILE A 406 -26.56 -13.19 -12.01
CA ILE A 406 -26.34 -13.74 -10.67
C ILE A 406 -25.02 -13.20 -10.10
N CYS A 407 -24.01 -12.99 -10.93
CA CYS A 407 -22.68 -12.61 -10.46
C CYS A 407 -22.47 -11.09 -10.36
N THR A 408 -23.39 -10.25 -10.85
CA THR A 408 -23.21 -8.79 -10.76
C THR A 408 -23.15 -8.29 -9.32
N ALA A 409 -23.82 -8.97 -8.39
CA ALA A 409 -23.83 -8.62 -6.97
C ALA A 409 -22.50 -8.90 -6.23
N ILE A 410 -21.64 -9.75 -6.77
CA ILE A 410 -20.34 -10.11 -6.19
C ILE A 410 -19.15 -9.58 -6.99
N ASN A 411 -19.39 -9.06 -8.19
CA ASN A 411 -18.34 -8.56 -9.08
C ASN A 411 -17.96 -7.12 -8.74
N ALA A 412 -16.69 -6.81 -8.98
CA ALA A 412 -16.13 -5.46 -8.90
C ALA A 412 -15.51 -5.09 -10.27
N ASN A 413 -15.97 -4.00 -10.86
CA ASN A 413 -15.43 -3.47 -12.11
C ASN A 413 -15.02 -2.01 -11.90
N ALA A 414 -13.75 -1.82 -11.55
CA ALA A 414 -13.17 -0.50 -11.31
C ALA A 414 -12.99 0.35 -12.58
N THR A 415 -13.10 -0.25 -13.77
CA THR A 415 -13.15 0.51 -15.02
C THR A 415 -14.53 1.12 -15.24
N ALA A 416 -15.59 0.35 -15.01
CA ALA A 416 -16.96 0.87 -15.15
C ALA A 416 -17.45 1.64 -13.91
N GLY A 417 -16.75 1.54 -12.77
CA GLY A 417 -17.22 2.07 -11.50
C GLY A 417 -18.43 1.29 -10.96
N ILE A 418 -18.53 0.00 -11.28
CA ILE A 418 -19.67 -0.85 -10.95
C ILE A 418 -19.22 -1.90 -9.94
N TYR A 419 -19.79 -1.89 -8.74
CA TYR A 419 -19.44 -2.80 -7.66
C TYR A 419 -20.70 -3.38 -7.05
N GLY A 420 -20.86 -4.70 -7.11
CA GLY A 420 -21.94 -5.37 -6.42
C GLY A 420 -21.82 -5.19 -4.90
N ALA A 421 -22.95 -5.22 -4.19
CA ALA A 421 -23.01 -4.98 -2.76
C ALA A 421 -22.20 -6.00 -1.93
N TYR A 422 -21.97 -7.21 -2.49
CA TYR A 422 -21.23 -8.29 -1.85
C TYR A 422 -19.82 -8.48 -2.46
N SER A 423 -19.37 -7.55 -3.31
CA SER A 423 -18.02 -7.61 -3.92
C SER A 423 -16.88 -7.53 -2.91
N MET A 424 -17.15 -6.96 -1.73
CA MET A 424 -16.22 -6.86 -0.61
C MET A 424 -16.24 -8.09 0.32
N CYS A 425 -17.15 -9.05 0.12
CA CYS A 425 -17.19 -10.25 0.96
C CYS A 425 -16.08 -11.24 0.59
N SER A 426 -15.80 -12.17 1.50
CA SER A 426 -14.91 -13.31 1.24
C SER A 426 -15.43 -14.15 0.07
N ASP A 427 -14.53 -14.88 -0.60
CA ASP A 427 -14.92 -15.72 -1.74
C ASP A 427 -15.90 -16.82 -1.35
N GLU A 428 -15.82 -17.32 -0.12
CA GLU A 428 -16.78 -18.28 0.43
C GLU A 428 -18.18 -17.67 0.61
N ALA A 429 -18.26 -16.44 1.15
CA ALA A 429 -19.52 -15.72 1.27
C ALA A 429 -20.11 -15.38 -0.11
N LYS A 430 -19.28 -14.93 -1.06
CA LYS A 430 -19.69 -14.73 -2.47
C LYS A 430 -20.22 -16.01 -3.10
N LEU A 431 -19.57 -17.14 -2.82
CA LEU A 431 -20.02 -18.46 -3.29
C LEU A 431 -21.39 -18.83 -2.72
N ALA A 432 -21.62 -18.59 -1.43
CA ALA A 432 -22.93 -18.78 -0.80
C ALA A 432 -24.02 -17.95 -1.48
N TYR A 433 -23.74 -16.70 -1.83
CA TYR A 433 -24.68 -15.85 -2.55
C TYR A 433 -25.06 -16.45 -3.90
N ILE A 434 -24.09 -16.82 -4.73
CA ILE A 434 -24.38 -17.28 -6.09
C ILE A 434 -25.02 -18.67 -6.12
N LEU A 435 -24.65 -19.55 -5.17
CA LEU A 435 -25.25 -20.87 -5.01
C LEU A 435 -26.74 -20.75 -4.70
N ASP A 436 -27.11 -19.90 -3.75
CA ASP A 436 -28.50 -19.65 -3.39
C ASP A 436 -29.28 -18.99 -4.53
N ALA A 437 -28.71 -17.97 -5.18
CA ALA A 437 -29.34 -17.31 -6.32
C ALA A 437 -29.60 -18.30 -7.47
N TYR A 438 -28.63 -19.18 -7.77
CA TYR A 438 -28.80 -20.25 -8.74
C TYR A 438 -29.87 -21.24 -8.30
N TYR A 439 -29.81 -21.74 -7.06
CA TYR A 439 -30.78 -22.67 -6.50
C TYR A 439 -32.22 -22.14 -6.59
N VAL A 440 -32.44 -20.86 -6.24
CA VAL A 440 -33.73 -20.17 -6.38
C VAL A 440 -34.13 -20.04 -7.85
N SER A 441 -33.21 -19.72 -8.76
CA SER A 441 -33.47 -19.66 -10.21
C SER A 441 -33.94 -21.02 -10.77
N GLN A 442 -33.43 -22.12 -10.20
CA GLN A 442 -33.82 -23.49 -10.54
C GLN A 442 -35.09 -23.96 -9.79
N LYS A 443 -35.86 -23.02 -9.22
CA LYS A 443 -37.09 -23.28 -8.46
C LYS A 443 -36.86 -24.18 -7.24
N SER A 444 -35.67 -24.10 -6.65
CA SER A 444 -35.29 -24.87 -5.47
C SER A 444 -35.41 -26.39 -5.67
N ALA A 445 -35.06 -26.88 -6.86
CA ALA A 445 -35.03 -28.31 -7.15
C ALA A 445 -34.03 -29.03 -6.22
N ALA A 446 -34.39 -30.22 -5.73
CA ALA A 446 -33.65 -30.92 -4.67
C ALA A 446 -32.17 -31.22 -5.02
N ASP A 447 -31.85 -31.31 -6.31
CA ASP A 447 -30.50 -31.56 -6.83
C ASP A 447 -29.75 -30.27 -7.24
N ALA A 448 -30.43 -29.13 -7.34
CA ALA A 448 -29.84 -27.88 -7.83
C ALA A 448 -28.84 -27.23 -6.85
N CYS A 449 -28.85 -27.64 -5.57
CA CYS A 449 -27.88 -27.19 -4.57
C CYS A 449 -26.71 -28.17 -4.37
N ASP A 450 -26.75 -29.39 -4.90
CA ASP A 450 -25.79 -30.43 -4.50
C ASP A 450 -24.36 -30.17 -5.04
N PHE A 451 -24.23 -29.77 -6.30
CA PHE A 451 -22.93 -29.54 -6.98
C PHE A 451 -21.91 -30.67 -6.79
N LYS A 452 -22.36 -31.93 -6.73
CA LYS A 452 -21.55 -33.12 -6.42
C LYS A 452 -21.03 -33.12 -4.98
N GLY A 453 -21.91 -32.78 -4.02
CA GLY A 453 -21.58 -32.62 -2.61
C GLY A 453 -20.73 -31.40 -2.27
N LYS A 454 -20.63 -30.43 -3.19
CA LYS A 454 -19.87 -29.18 -2.99
C LYS A 454 -20.73 -28.04 -2.47
N ALA A 455 -22.02 -28.25 -2.31
CA ALA A 455 -22.90 -27.31 -1.65
C ALA A 455 -23.98 -28.08 -0.90
N THR A 456 -24.52 -27.44 0.12
CA THR A 456 -25.50 -28.02 1.03
C THR A 456 -26.62 -27.04 1.29
N THR A 457 -27.79 -27.58 1.63
CA THR A 457 -28.91 -26.75 2.04
C THR A 457 -28.83 -26.43 3.52
N GLN A 458 -29.25 -25.21 3.87
CA GLN A 458 -29.41 -24.77 5.25
C GLN A 458 -30.78 -24.10 5.43
N LYS A 459 -31.19 -23.89 6.68
CA LYS A 459 -32.38 -23.10 6.97
C LYS A 459 -32.04 -21.62 6.87
N ALA A 460 -32.62 -20.93 5.89
CA ALA A 460 -32.48 -19.48 5.79
C ALA A 460 -33.04 -18.78 7.05
N GLU A 461 -32.23 -17.91 7.63
CA GLU A 461 -32.58 -17.12 8.80
C GLU A 461 -33.06 -15.72 8.40
N SER A 462 -34.12 -15.25 9.05
CA SER A 462 -34.58 -13.86 8.98
C SER A 462 -34.29 -13.19 10.31
N GLN A 463 -33.15 -12.50 10.38
CA GLN A 463 -32.77 -11.72 11.56
C GLN A 463 -33.22 -10.26 11.36
N SER A 464 -33.93 -9.70 12.33
CA SER A 464 -34.43 -8.31 12.25
C SER A 464 -33.28 -7.30 12.16
N SER A 465 -32.14 -7.58 12.78
CA SER A 465 -30.91 -6.78 12.70
C SER A 465 -30.35 -6.70 11.27
N CYS A 466 -30.53 -7.74 10.46
CA CYS A 466 -30.02 -7.81 9.09
C CYS A 466 -30.94 -7.14 8.06
N SER A 467 -32.20 -6.85 8.41
CA SER A 467 -33.24 -6.51 7.43
C SER A 467 -32.94 -5.22 6.66
N SER A 468 -32.44 -4.18 7.34
CA SER A 468 -32.08 -2.92 6.70
C SER A 468 -30.85 -3.04 5.80
N ALA A 469 -29.81 -3.73 6.27
CA ALA A 469 -28.56 -3.92 5.55
C ALA A 469 -28.78 -4.74 4.26
N LEU A 470 -29.53 -5.85 4.36
CA LEU A 470 -29.89 -6.67 3.20
C LEU A 470 -30.79 -5.94 2.21
N ALA A 471 -31.74 -5.11 2.68
CA ALA A 471 -32.58 -4.31 1.80
C ALA A 471 -31.77 -3.26 1.02
N SER A 472 -30.81 -2.60 1.67
CA SER A 472 -29.89 -1.66 1.00
C SER A 472 -29.01 -2.37 -0.03
N ALA A 473 -28.44 -3.53 0.34
CA ALA A 473 -27.63 -4.34 -0.57
C ALA A 473 -28.43 -4.80 -1.80
N SER A 474 -29.70 -5.18 -1.61
CA SER A 474 -30.58 -5.58 -2.72
C SER A 474 -30.81 -4.44 -3.72
N LYS A 475 -31.02 -3.21 -3.25
CA LYS A 475 -31.17 -2.03 -4.12
C LYS A 475 -29.91 -1.75 -4.93
N ILE A 476 -28.74 -1.78 -4.27
CA ILE A 476 -27.44 -1.62 -4.94
C ILE A 476 -27.29 -2.68 -6.05
N ASN A 477 -27.63 -3.94 -5.76
CA ASN A 477 -27.52 -5.02 -6.72
C ASN A 477 -28.48 -4.87 -7.92
N GLU A 478 -29.68 -4.31 -7.73
CA GLU A 478 -30.61 -3.99 -8.82
C GLU A 478 -30.07 -2.88 -9.74
N GLU A 479 -29.49 -1.82 -9.15
CA GLU A 479 -28.85 -0.73 -9.89
C GLU A 479 -27.62 -1.23 -10.66
N VAL A 480 -26.75 -1.99 -10.00
CA VAL A 480 -25.55 -2.60 -10.58
C VAL A 480 -25.89 -3.56 -11.71
N ALA A 481 -26.94 -4.38 -11.55
CA ALA A 481 -27.42 -5.22 -12.62
C ALA A 481 -27.80 -4.36 -13.83
N THR A 482 -28.58 -3.29 -13.66
CA THR A 482 -28.99 -2.40 -14.75
C THR A 482 -27.80 -1.74 -15.45
N ALA A 483 -26.86 -1.19 -14.67
CA ALA A 483 -25.65 -0.55 -15.20
C ALA A 483 -24.77 -1.53 -15.99
N THR A 484 -24.62 -2.77 -15.50
CA THR A 484 -23.83 -3.81 -16.18
C THR A 484 -24.43 -4.16 -17.55
N HIS A 485 -25.77 -4.18 -17.67
CA HIS A 485 -26.42 -4.42 -18.97
C HIS A 485 -26.18 -3.27 -19.95
N ALA A 486 -26.23 -2.02 -19.50
CA ALA A 486 -25.99 -0.85 -20.35
C ALA A 486 -24.57 -0.89 -20.96
N VAL A 487 -23.56 -1.15 -20.12
CA VAL A 487 -22.16 -1.29 -20.56
C VAL A 487 -21.99 -2.46 -21.54
N ALA A 488 -22.66 -3.59 -21.28
CA ALA A 488 -22.64 -4.72 -22.21
C ALA A 488 -23.31 -4.39 -23.56
N SER A 489 -24.40 -3.62 -23.56
CA SER A 489 -25.11 -3.23 -24.78
C SER A 489 -24.30 -2.25 -25.66
N GLU A 490 -23.57 -1.31 -25.07
CA GLU A 490 -22.67 -0.41 -25.82
C GLU A 490 -21.56 -1.19 -26.56
N SER A 491 -21.07 -2.29 -25.98
CA SER A 491 -20.08 -3.16 -26.64
C SER A 491 -20.62 -3.94 -27.86
N THR A 492 -21.94 -4.02 -28.03
CA THR A 492 -22.60 -4.79 -29.10
C THR A 492 -23.25 -3.95 -30.21
N GLY A 493 -23.19 -2.62 -30.12
CA GLY A 493 -23.94 -1.70 -30.99
C GLY A 493 -23.22 -1.18 -32.25
N GLY A 494 -22.00 -1.61 -32.56
CA GLY A 494 -21.18 -1.02 -33.62
C GLY A 494 -20.86 -1.97 -34.77
N SER A 495 -21.77 -2.12 -35.75
CA SER A 495 -21.42 -2.73 -37.04
C SER A 495 -22.26 -2.17 -38.19
N ASN A 496 -21.74 -1.14 -38.88
CA ASN A 496 -21.66 -1.13 -40.35
C ASN A 496 -20.78 -0.01 -40.97
N SER A 497 -19.96 -0.44 -41.95
CA SER A 497 -19.27 0.24 -43.08
C SER A 497 -18.11 1.25 -42.89
N SER A 498 -16.89 0.70 -43.04
CA SER A 498 -15.75 1.11 -43.91
C SER A 498 -15.26 2.57 -43.93
N SER A 499 -14.06 2.81 -43.39
CA SER A 499 -12.84 3.31 -44.07
C SER A 499 -11.65 3.22 -43.08
N GLU A 500 -10.45 3.13 -43.61
CA GLU A 500 -9.16 2.85 -42.94
C GLU A 500 -8.76 3.86 -41.85
N ASP A 501 -7.95 3.37 -40.90
CA ASP A 501 -7.22 4.06 -39.83
C ASP A 501 -8.02 4.64 -38.66
N ASP A 502 -8.36 3.79 -37.68
CA ASP A 502 -8.47 4.14 -36.26
C ASP A 502 -8.64 2.84 -35.43
N GLU A 503 -7.61 2.45 -34.67
CA GLU A 503 -7.70 1.28 -33.80
C GLU A 503 -8.52 1.59 -32.54
N ASN A 504 -9.80 1.27 -32.67
CA ASN A 504 -10.84 1.48 -31.67
C ASN A 504 -10.69 0.53 -30.46
N PHE A 505 -10.98 1.09 -29.29
CA PHE A 505 -10.84 0.52 -27.95
C PHE A 505 -11.81 -0.66 -27.73
N GLY A 506 -11.32 -1.87 -27.95
CA GLY A 506 -12.06 -3.10 -27.65
C GLY A 506 -12.07 -3.43 -26.16
N LEU A 507 -13.24 -3.32 -25.52
CA LEU A 507 -13.50 -3.87 -24.19
C LEU A 507 -13.37 -5.40 -24.24
N GLN A 508 -12.27 -5.93 -23.71
CA GLN A 508 -12.22 -7.33 -23.30
C GLN A 508 -12.88 -7.44 -21.92
N ALA A 509 -14.17 -7.82 -21.93
CA ALA A 509 -14.74 -8.54 -20.81
C ALA A 509 -13.95 -9.84 -20.67
N ALA A 510 -13.03 -9.90 -19.71
CA ALA A 510 -12.27 -11.09 -19.40
C ALA A 510 -13.24 -12.20 -18.99
N SER A 511 -13.47 -13.14 -19.90
CA SER A 511 -14.04 -14.44 -19.57
C SER A 511 -13.08 -15.14 -18.62
N ILE A 512 -13.60 -15.59 -17.47
CA ILE A 512 -12.91 -16.53 -16.58
C ILE A 512 -12.76 -17.86 -17.35
N ALA A 513 -11.71 -17.94 -18.15
CA ALA A 513 -11.21 -19.14 -18.79
C ALA A 513 -9.72 -18.94 -18.99
N ARG A 514 -8.94 -19.48 -18.04
CA ARG A 514 -7.48 -19.63 -18.02
C ARG A 514 -6.76 -19.22 -19.31
N VAL A 515 -6.07 -18.09 -19.27
CA VAL A 515 -4.95 -17.81 -20.16
C VAL A 515 -3.71 -17.67 -19.28
N PHE A 516 -2.84 -18.68 -19.32
CA PHE A 516 -1.51 -18.63 -18.76
C PHE A 516 -0.79 -17.40 -19.35
N SER A 517 -0.41 -16.46 -18.48
CA SER A 517 0.32 -15.27 -18.90
C SER A 517 1.77 -15.64 -19.21
N LEU A 518 2.33 -14.96 -20.21
CA LEU A 518 3.73 -15.06 -20.63
C LEU A 518 4.73 -14.57 -19.55
N GLY A 519 4.28 -14.27 -18.32
CA GLY A 519 5.11 -13.85 -17.19
C GLY A 519 5.81 -15.01 -16.45
N ASP A 520 5.29 -16.23 -16.53
CA ASP A 520 5.91 -17.41 -15.90
C ASP A 520 7.21 -17.86 -16.60
N PHE A 521 7.47 -17.39 -17.83
CA PHE A 521 8.71 -17.67 -18.54
C PHE A 521 9.89 -16.83 -18.04
N ALA A 522 9.68 -15.64 -17.48
CA ALA A 522 10.77 -14.80 -16.99
C ALA A 522 11.37 -15.37 -15.69
N VAL A 523 10.53 -15.77 -14.73
CA VAL A 523 10.99 -16.37 -13.46
C VAL A 523 11.50 -17.80 -13.67
N GLY A 524 10.85 -18.58 -14.56
CA GLY A 524 11.31 -19.92 -14.93
C GLY A 524 12.65 -19.92 -15.69
N ALA A 525 12.89 -18.94 -16.57
CA ALA A 525 14.16 -18.82 -17.29
C ALA A 525 15.31 -18.38 -16.37
N TYR A 526 15.07 -17.48 -15.41
CA TYR A 526 16.09 -17.09 -14.42
C TYR A 526 16.52 -18.28 -13.53
N MET A 527 15.57 -19.12 -13.11
CA MET A 527 15.86 -20.32 -12.32
C MET A 527 16.57 -21.42 -13.14
N ALA A 528 16.23 -21.57 -14.42
CA ALA A 528 16.90 -22.53 -15.31
C ALA A 528 18.34 -22.10 -15.66
N VAL A 529 18.58 -20.80 -15.90
CA VAL A 529 19.92 -20.25 -16.14
C VAL A 529 20.77 -20.34 -14.87
N ALA A 530 20.22 -20.03 -13.69
CA ALA A 530 20.91 -20.23 -12.42
C ALA A 530 21.27 -21.71 -12.14
N GLY A 531 20.39 -22.65 -12.52
CA GLY A 531 20.66 -24.08 -12.42
C GLY A 531 21.76 -24.58 -13.36
N ILE A 532 21.82 -24.07 -14.59
CA ILE A 532 22.86 -24.44 -15.58
C ILE A 532 24.21 -23.82 -15.22
N VAL A 533 24.22 -22.58 -14.73
CA VAL A 533 25.44 -21.89 -14.26
C VAL A 533 25.98 -22.54 -12.97
N GLY A 534 25.09 -22.95 -12.05
CA GLY A 534 25.48 -23.70 -10.85
C GLY A 534 26.05 -25.09 -11.14
N ALA A 535 25.53 -25.82 -12.12
CA ALA A 535 26.07 -27.12 -12.53
C ALA A 535 27.42 -26.99 -13.27
N GLY A 536 27.63 -25.90 -14.00
CA GLY A 536 28.90 -25.62 -14.69
C GLY A 536 30.07 -25.32 -13.73
N MET A 537 29.81 -24.71 -12.57
CA MET A 537 30.82 -24.42 -11.55
C MET A 537 31.22 -25.61 -10.67
N VAL A 538 30.52 -26.75 -10.79
CA VAL A 538 30.89 -28.00 -10.09
C VAL A 538 31.73 -28.94 -10.98
N LEU A 539 31.86 -28.62 -12.27
CA LEU A 539 32.60 -29.42 -13.27
C LEU A 539 33.85 -28.73 -13.84
N LEU A 540 34.28 -27.61 -13.23
CA LEU A 540 35.59 -26.96 -13.37
C LEU A 540 36.17 -26.73 -11.98
#